data_AF-A0A6B3RX25-F1
#
_entry.id   AF-A0A6B3RX25-F1
#
_cell.length_a   1.000
_cell.length_b   1.000
_cell.length_c   1.000
_cell.angle_alpha   90.00
_cell.angle_beta   90.00
_cell.angle_gamma   90.00
#
_symmetry.space_group_name_H-M   'P 1'
#
loop_
_entity.id
_entity.type
_entity.pdbx_description
1 polymer ?
#
loop_
_entity_poly.entity_id
_entity_poly.type
_entity_poly.pdbx_seq_one_letter_code
_entity_poly.pdbx_strand_id
1 'polypeptide(L)'
;MRLRNHKIEGVPFIPAKLTGGKIVPEIVIMHDTAGRLEAFNSRDYLARTTVASVHFVVERDGTVSQLVATNLRAGHAGQSSYHGRKDCNAFSIGIEIVNPGKLTRGLGGSALAWWGQDFGYGAYQVVEAETKEHGRGIWMPYAPEQIEAVIDLLEALFAGIPTLKDITTHWYVSPGRKIDTNPLFPLEAIRARVFGRDDPAAAEAEAASAQVAADQWVQVNTPGDTLTLRRWPSFNPNAIAAIPHAAVVPVIRRGSFDGRDWLLVQYAGHEGWIVARYATPFNPDEVSR
;
A
#
# COMPACT_ATOMS: atom_id res chain seq x y z
N MET A 1 1.77 4.01 19.02
CA MET A 1 3.14 4.60 19.10
C MET A 1 3.09 6.13 19.05
N ARG A 2 4.18 6.87 19.32
CA ARG A 2 4.22 8.35 19.17
C ARG A 2 5.55 8.85 18.61
N LEU A 3 5.50 9.71 17.59
CA LEU A 3 6.69 10.37 17.03
C LEU A 3 7.06 11.63 17.83
N ARG A 4 8.34 11.74 18.20
CA ARG A 4 8.92 12.94 18.83
C ARG A 4 10.36 13.12 18.36
N ASN A 5 10.72 14.35 17.97
CA ASN A 5 12.07 14.67 17.49
C ASN A 5 12.57 13.70 16.39
N HIS A 6 11.69 13.36 15.44
CA HIS A 6 11.95 12.45 14.32
C HIS A 6 12.25 10.99 14.72
N LYS A 7 11.90 10.59 15.95
CA LYS A 7 12.02 9.23 16.47
C LYS A 7 10.74 8.76 17.13
N ILE A 8 10.45 7.48 17.07
CA ILE A 8 9.30 6.90 17.77
C ILE A 8 9.69 6.67 19.23
N GLU A 9 8.94 7.25 20.18
CA GLU A 9 9.16 7.05 21.60
C GLU A 9 9.02 5.56 21.97
N GLY A 10 9.97 5.03 22.73
CA GLY A 10 9.99 3.62 23.16
C GLY A 10 10.52 2.63 22.12
N VAL A 11 10.69 3.03 20.85
CA VAL A 11 11.31 2.18 19.81
C VAL A 11 12.83 2.30 19.89
N PRO A 12 13.59 1.19 19.95
CA PRO A 12 15.05 1.22 19.94
C PRO A 12 15.59 1.93 18.70
N PHE A 13 16.49 2.90 18.92
CA PHE A 13 17.18 3.62 17.84
C PHE A 13 18.60 3.09 17.64
N ILE A 14 18.84 2.41 16.52
CA ILE A 14 20.13 1.78 16.17
C ILE A 14 20.64 2.43 14.88
N PRO A 15 21.49 3.46 14.96
CA PRO A 15 21.80 4.31 13.81
C PRO A 15 22.45 3.51 12.66
N ALA A 16 21.90 3.65 11.45
CA ALA A 16 22.49 3.09 10.24
C ALA A 16 23.74 3.86 9.82
N LYS A 17 24.77 3.13 9.35
CA LYS A 17 25.99 3.73 8.79
C LYS A 17 25.71 4.61 7.57
N LEU A 18 24.79 4.19 6.70
CA LEU A 18 24.37 4.99 5.54
C LEU A 18 23.21 5.90 5.95
N THR A 19 23.48 7.17 6.22
CA THR A 19 22.46 8.20 6.42
C THR A 19 22.82 9.43 5.60
N GLY A 20 21.85 9.98 4.87
CA GLY A 20 22.02 11.16 4.02
C GLY A 20 21.54 12.45 4.67
N GLY A 21 21.43 13.51 3.85
CA GLY A 21 20.99 14.83 4.27
C GLY A 21 19.52 14.90 4.70
N LYS A 22 19.09 16.11 5.09
CA LYS A 22 17.72 16.36 5.52
C LYS A 22 16.72 16.15 4.37
N ILE A 23 15.55 15.62 4.72
CA ILE A 23 14.40 15.45 3.82
C ILE A 23 13.13 15.97 4.49
N VAL A 24 12.13 16.25 3.65
CA VAL A 24 10.73 16.40 4.08
C VAL A 24 9.99 15.18 3.49
N PRO A 25 9.67 14.16 4.29
CA PRO A 25 9.05 12.95 3.77
C PRO A 25 7.59 13.21 3.41
N GLU A 26 7.18 12.72 2.25
CA GLU A 26 5.82 12.84 1.70
C GLU A 26 5.15 11.47 1.49
N ILE A 27 5.92 10.39 1.42
CA ILE A 27 5.38 9.03 1.28
C ILE A 27 6.11 8.04 2.18
N VAL A 28 5.44 6.92 2.48
CA VAL A 28 6.07 5.74 3.08
C VAL A 28 6.16 4.64 2.03
N ILE A 29 7.33 4.02 1.90
CA ILE A 29 7.57 2.89 0.99
C ILE A 29 7.81 1.64 1.84
N MET A 30 6.97 0.63 1.61
CA MET A 30 7.06 -0.68 2.24
C MET A 30 8.03 -1.59 1.46
N HIS A 31 8.80 -2.39 2.19
CA HIS A 31 9.81 -3.32 1.66
C HIS A 31 9.68 -4.68 2.34
N ASP A 32 10.13 -5.70 1.64
CA ASP A 32 10.51 -6.98 2.25
C ASP A 32 12.01 -7.06 2.36
N THR A 33 12.50 -7.61 3.47
CA THR A 33 13.95 -7.72 3.66
C THR A 33 14.58 -8.69 2.65
N ALA A 34 13.80 -9.58 2.06
CA ALA A 34 14.26 -10.72 1.24
C ALA A 34 15.41 -11.47 1.94
N GLY A 35 15.32 -11.55 3.26
CA GLY A 35 16.40 -11.92 4.15
C GLY A 35 15.98 -13.03 5.11
N ARG A 36 16.91 -13.41 5.96
CA ARG A 36 16.67 -14.49 6.92
C ARG A 36 15.73 -14.04 8.04
N LEU A 37 15.06 -15.03 8.64
CA LEU A 37 14.06 -14.80 9.69
C LEU A 37 14.64 -14.80 11.11
N GLU A 38 15.93 -15.07 11.31
CA GLU A 38 16.49 -14.99 12.66
C GLU A 38 16.31 -13.57 13.19
N ALA A 39 15.84 -13.47 14.44
CA ALA A 39 15.50 -12.21 15.07
C ALA A 39 16.65 -11.22 14.89
N PHE A 40 16.31 -10.05 14.36
CA PHE A 40 17.22 -8.93 14.16
C PHE A 40 18.33 -9.11 13.12
N ASN A 41 18.35 -10.20 12.35
CA ASN A 41 19.33 -10.42 11.29
C ASN A 41 19.33 -9.28 10.27
N SER A 42 18.14 -8.96 9.73
CA SER A 42 17.98 -7.91 8.72
C SER A 42 18.24 -6.52 9.30
N ARG A 43 17.78 -6.26 10.54
CA ARG A 43 18.06 -5.02 11.28
C ARG A 43 19.55 -4.75 11.41
N ASP A 44 20.31 -5.73 11.88
CA ASP A 44 21.75 -5.55 12.13
C ASP A 44 22.53 -5.40 10.84
N TYR A 45 22.13 -6.09 9.77
CA TYR A 45 22.69 -5.88 8.45
C TYR A 45 22.45 -4.45 7.95
N LEU A 46 21.20 -3.98 7.97
CA LEU A 46 20.81 -2.64 7.51
C LEU A 46 21.42 -1.51 8.36
N ALA A 47 21.70 -1.76 9.63
CA ALA A 47 22.42 -0.81 10.47
C ALA A 47 23.92 -0.70 10.11
N ARG A 48 24.55 -1.79 9.62
CA ARG A 48 26.01 -1.88 9.44
C ARG A 48 26.50 -1.73 8.01
N THR A 49 25.64 -2.00 7.03
CA THR A 49 25.98 -1.93 5.62
C THR A 49 26.11 -0.47 5.15
N THR A 50 26.84 -0.24 4.05
CA THR A 50 27.05 1.09 3.46
C THR A 50 26.34 1.25 2.11
N VAL A 51 25.64 0.21 1.65
CA VAL A 51 24.96 0.22 0.33
C VAL A 51 23.45 0.45 0.43
N ALA A 52 22.87 0.28 1.62
CA ALA A 52 21.46 0.50 1.87
C ALA A 52 21.21 0.89 3.33
N SER A 53 20.08 1.52 3.59
CA SER A 53 19.54 1.77 4.93
C SER A 53 18.06 2.09 4.84
N VAL A 54 17.34 1.89 5.93
CA VAL A 54 15.91 2.16 6.04
C VAL A 54 15.63 2.94 7.32
N HIS A 55 14.44 3.53 7.44
CA HIS A 55 14.04 4.22 8.66
C HIS A 55 13.63 3.25 9.74
N PHE A 56 12.86 2.20 9.39
CA PHE A 56 12.36 1.22 10.34
C PHE A 56 12.49 -0.22 9.82
N VAL A 57 12.65 -1.16 10.75
CA VAL A 57 12.59 -2.60 10.52
C VAL A 57 11.56 -3.20 11.47
N VAL A 58 10.68 -4.07 10.95
CA VAL A 58 9.64 -4.78 11.70
C VAL A 58 9.91 -6.28 11.68
N GLU A 59 10.25 -6.83 12.86
CA GLU A 59 10.51 -8.24 13.07
C GLU A 59 9.23 -9.09 13.02
N ARG A 60 9.38 -10.41 12.88
CA ARG A 60 8.25 -11.37 12.80
C ARG A 60 7.29 -11.32 13.99
N ASP A 61 7.77 -10.91 15.17
CA ASP A 61 6.99 -10.80 16.40
C ASP A 61 6.38 -9.40 16.61
N GLY A 62 6.49 -8.51 15.62
CA GLY A 62 6.03 -7.12 15.70
C GLY A 62 7.02 -6.16 16.36
N THR A 63 8.20 -6.63 16.81
CA THR A 63 9.23 -5.74 17.35
C THR A 63 9.69 -4.75 16.27
N VAL A 64 9.58 -3.46 16.56
CA VAL A 64 10.04 -2.38 15.68
C VAL A 64 11.40 -1.88 16.13
N SER A 65 12.31 -1.65 15.19
CA SER A 65 13.57 -0.94 15.38
C SER A 65 13.65 0.26 14.44
N GLN A 66 14.19 1.38 14.92
CA GLN A 66 14.40 2.57 14.10
C GLN A 66 15.89 2.76 13.80
N LEU A 67 16.24 2.96 12.54
CA LEU A 67 17.63 3.02 12.07
C LEU A 67 18.04 4.41 11.56
N VAL A 68 17.09 5.18 11.04
CA VAL A 68 17.32 6.55 10.52
C VAL A 68 16.21 7.46 11.06
N ALA A 69 16.57 8.70 11.44
CA ALA A 69 15.59 9.70 11.86
C ALA A 69 14.68 10.07 10.68
N THR A 70 13.39 10.29 10.92
CA THR A 70 12.40 10.48 9.83
C THR A 70 12.62 11.73 8.96
N ASN A 71 13.41 12.70 9.44
CA ASN A 71 13.82 13.89 8.67
C ASN A 71 15.15 13.73 7.95
N LEU A 72 15.76 12.55 7.94
CA LEU A 72 17.00 12.26 7.24
C LEU A 72 16.76 11.23 6.13
N ARG A 73 17.54 11.36 5.06
CA ARG A 73 17.52 10.45 3.92
C ARG A 73 18.07 9.08 4.31
N ALA A 74 17.30 8.03 4.10
CA ALA A 74 17.78 6.65 4.08
C ALA A 74 18.01 6.18 2.63
N GLY A 75 18.79 5.12 2.44
CA GLY A 75 19.13 4.57 1.13
C GLY A 75 18.34 3.29 0.82
N HIS A 76 17.03 3.37 0.58
CA HIS A 76 16.16 2.20 0.45
C HIS A 76 15.53 2.03 -0.94
N ALA A 77 15.06 3.12 -1.55
CA ALA A 77 14.31 3.08 -2.79
C ALA A 77 15.17 3.00 -4.06
N GLY A 78 16.47 3.29 -3.98
CA GLY A 78 17.38 3.31 -5.14
C GLY A 78 16.87 4.15 -6.33
N GLN A 79 17.13 3.70 -7.56
CA GLN A 79 16.54 4.31 -8.76
C GLN A 79 15.03 4.08 -8.76
N SER A 80 14.28 5.17 -8.52
CA SER A 80 12.85 5.16 -8.23
C SER A 80 12.15 6.42 -8.73
N SER A 81 10.83 6.33 -8.93
CA SER A 81 9.94 7.43 -9.33
C SER A 81 8.54 7.24 -8.74
N TYR A 82 7.97 8.29 -8.16
CA TYR A 82 6.58 8.32 -7.66
C TYR A 82 5.84 9.49 -8.31
N HIS A 83 4.76 9.20 -9.04
CA HIS A 83 4.03 10.18 -9.87
C HIS A 83 4.94 11.07 -10.74
N GLY A 84 5.97 10.47 -11.34
CA GLY A 84 6.93 11.18 -12.20
C GLY A 84 8.07 11.89 -11.46
N ARG A 85 7.99 12.04 -10.13
CA ARG A 85 9.08 12.59 -9.31
C ARG A 85 10.11 11.50 -9.01
N LYS A 86 11.31 11.68 -9.55
CA LYS A 86 12.46 10.79 -9.36
C LYS A 86 13.09 10.92 -7.96
N ASP A 87 13.90 9.92 -7.60
CA ASP A 87 14.68 9.85 -6.35
C ASP A 87 13.80 9.84 -5.09
N CYS A 88 13.01 8.77 -4.92
CA CYS A 88 12.10 8.65 -3.80
C CYS A 88 12.80 8.73 -2.43
N ASN A 89 14.08 8.34 -2.32
CA ASN A 89 14.86 8.49 -1.09
C ASN A 89 14.91 9.95 -0.58
N ALA A 90 14.75 10.94 -1.46
CA ALA A 90 14.76 12.35 -1.09
C ALA A 90 13.46 12.85 -0.42
N PHE A 91 12.40 12.05 -0.43
CA PHE A 91 11.08 12.44 0.09
C PHE A 91 10.27 11.26 0.64
N SER A 92 10.91 10.16 1.04
CA SER A 92 10.21 9.00 1.58
C SER A 92 10.82 8.45 2.85
N ILE A 93 9.97 7.73 3.59
CA ILE A 93 10.34 6.87 4.71
C ILE A 93 10.32 5.42 4.22
N GLY A 94 11.39 4.66 4.49
CA GLY A 94 11.46 3.23 4.20
C GLY A 94 11.17 2.38 5.42
N ILE A 95 10.22 1.45 5.30
CA ILE A 95 9.92 0.43 6.31
C ILE A 95 10.18 -0.95 5.73
N GLU A 96 11.11 -1.68 6.34
CA GLU A 96 11.43 -3.08 6.01
C GLU A 96 10.66 -4.02 6.91
N ILE A 97 9.98 -5.00 6.33
CA ILE A 97 9.29 -6.06 7.08
C ILE A 97 10.04 -7.36 6.87
N VAL A 98 10.41 -8.03 7.96
CA VAL A 98 11.18 -9.29 7.90
C VAL A 98 10.36 -10.37 7.18
N ASN A 99 10.80 -10.73 5.98
CA ASN A 99 10.16 -11.68 5.09
C ASN A 99 11.21 -12.25 4.11
N PRO A 100 11.17 -13.54 3.73
CA PRO A 100 12.17 -14.09 2.82
C PRO A 100 12.00 -13.61 1.37
N GLY A 101 10.92 -12.88 1.06
CA GLY A 101 10.60 -12.41 -0.28
C GLY A 101 10.07 -13.55 -1.17
N LYS A 102 10.31 -13.44 -2.47
CA LYS A 102 9.86 -14.43 -3.45
C LYS A 102 10.61 -15.75 -3.27
N LEU A 103 9.87 -16.82 -3.00
CA LEU A 103 10.38 -18.18 -2.94
C LEU A 103 10.24 -18.87 -4.31
N THR A 104 11.09 -19.85 -4.55
CA THR A 104 11.07 -20.70 -5.75
C THR A 104 10.68 -22.13 -5.39
N ARG A 105 10.08 -22.84 -6.34
CA ARG A 105 9.67 -24.23 -6.13
C ARG A 105 10.89 -25.13 -6.22
N GLY A 106 11.22 -25.82 -5.14
CA GLY A 106 12.27 -26.84 -5.10
C GLY A 106 11.76 -28.23 -5.48
N LEU A 107 12.69 -29.19 -5.54
CA LEU A 107 12.35 -30.62 -5.65
C LEU A 107 11.50 -31.07 -4.46
N GLY A 108 10.64 -32.06 -4.66
CA GLY A 108 9.83 -32.63 -3.58
C GLY A 108 8.77 -31.69 -2.98
N GLY A 109 8.49 -30.54 -3.61
CA GLY A 109 7.52 -29.58 -3.08
C GLY A 109 8.10 -28.64 -2.02
N SER A 110 9.41 -28.41 -2.02
CA SER A 110 10.05 -27.37 -1.19
C SER A 110 9.74 -25.95 -1.68
N ALA A 111 9.84 -24.98 -0.77
CA ALA A 111 9.72 -23.56 -1.04
C ALA A 111 11.03 -22.85 -0.66
N LEU A 112 11.89 -22.63 -1.65
CA LEU A 112 13.27 -22.25 -1.47
C LEU A 112 13.47 -20.74 -1.58
N ALA A 113 14.13 -20.17 -0.58
CA ALA A 113 14.65 -18.82 -0.67
C ALA A 113 15.85 -18.75 -1.61
N TRP A 114 16.23 -17.54 -2.03
CA TRP A 114 17.33 -17.36 -2.99
C TRP A 114 18.70 -17.81 -2.45
N TRP A 115 18.85 -17.94 -1.12
CA TRP A 115 20.05 -18.52 -0.47
C TRP A 115 19.92 -20.03 -0.18
N GLY A 116 18.89 -20.69 -0.69
CA GLY A 116 18.72 -22.15 -0.64
C GLY A 116 18.00 -22.70 0.61
N GLN A 117 17.64 -21.86 1.57
CA GLN A 117 16.83 -22.31 2.72
C GLN A 117 15.42 -22.70 2.29
N ASP A 118 14.97 -23.86 2.74
CA ASP A 118 13.60 -24.32 2.56
C ASP A 118 12.71 -23.81 3.70
N PHE A 119 11.61 -23.14 3.35
CA PHE A 119 10.58 -22.72 4.30
C PHE A 119 9.40 -23.70 4.33
N GLY A 120 9.29 -24.60 3.35
CA GLY A 120 8.18 -25.55 3.21
C GLY A 120 6.80 -24.88 3.16
N TYR A 121 5.76 -25.69 3.05
CA TYR A 121 4.35 -25.21 3.02
C TYR A 121 3.64 -25.29 4.37
N GLY A 122 4.22 -25.95 5.36
CA GLY A 122 3.59 -26.19 6.67
C GLY A 122 3.82 -25.06 7.68
N ALA A 123 5.06 -24.88 8.14
CA ALA A 123 5.36 -24.04 9.31
C ALA A 123 5.07 -22.54 9.09
N TYR A 124 5.24 -22.05 7.86
CA TYR A 124 5.11 -20.63 7.52
C TYR A 124 3.94 -20.33 6.59
N GLN A 125 3.09 -21.33 6.30
CA GLN A 125 1.89 -21.20 5.45
C GLN A 125 2.19 -20.48 4.13
N VAL A 126 3.33 -20.80 3.49
CA VAL A 126 3.65 -20.17 2.21
C VAL A 126 2.61 -20.57 1.16
N VAL A 127 2.25 -19.64 0.29
CA VAL A 127 1.20 -19.84 -0.71
C VAL A 127 1.72 -19.49 -2.09
N GLU A 128 1.13 -20.12 -3.11
CA GLU A 128 1.31 -19.64 -4.48
C GLU A 128 0.40 -18.45 -4.73
N ALA A 129 0.95 -17.40 -5.32
CA ALA A 129 0.19 -16.26 -5.80
C ALA A 129 0.72 -15.80 -7.15
N GLU A 130 -0.20 -15.31 -7.98
CA GLU A 130 0.10 -14.70 -9.26
C GLU A 130 -0.60 -13.35 -9.35
N THR A 131 0.19 -12.31 -9.63
CA THR A 131 -0.31 -10.95 -9.88
C THR A 131 0.38 -10.40 -11.10
N LYS A 132 -0.18 -9.34 -11.69
CA LYS A 132 0.43 -8.65 -12.83
C LYS A 132 1.83 -8.12 -12.51
N GLU A 133 2.01 -7.66 -11.28
CA GLU A 133 3.21 -6.99 -10.79
C GLU A 133 4.32 -7.97 -10.44
N HIS A 134 3.96 -9.17 -9.96
CA HIS A 134 4.91 -10.14 -9.42
C HIS A 134 5.08 -11.40 -10.29
N GLY A 135 4.19 -11.61 -11.25
CA GLY A 135 3.99 -12.89 -11.94
C GLY A 135 3.66 -14.02 -10.95
N ARG A 136 3.71 -15.26 -11.43
CA ARG A 136 3.61 -16.43 -10.54
C ARG A 136 4.79 -16.51 -9.58
N GLY A 137 4.51 -16.80 -8.32
CA GLY A 137 5.52 -16.97 -7.27
C GLY A 137 4.99 -17.70 -6.05
N ILE A 138 5.91 -18.13 -5.18
CA ILE A 138 5.60 -18.65 -3.85
C ILE A 138 5.98 -17.57 -2.84
N TRP A 139 5.09 -17.30 -1.89
CA TRP A 139 5.20 -16.15 -0.99
C TRP A 139 4.83 -16.53 0.43
N MET A 140 5.54 -15.95 1.38
CA MET A 140 5.26 -16.12 2.80
C MET A 140 4.36 -14.98 3.29
N PRO A 141 3.21 -15.26 3.93
CA PRO A 141 2.39 -14.23 4.55
C PRO A 141 3.12 -13.57 5.72
N TYR A 142 2.76 -12.32 5.99
CA TYR A 142 3.21 -11.59 7.17
C TYR A 142 2.51 -12.13 8.42
N ALA A 143 3.23 -12.14 9.55
CA ALA A 143 2.61 -12.45 10.83
C ALA A 143 1.55 -11.39 11.16
N PRO A 144 0.44 -11.74 11.84
CA PRO A 144 -0.50 -10.76 12.34
C PRO A 144 0.19 -9.65 13.17
N GLU A 145 1.17 -10.03 13.99
CA GLU A 145 1.94 -9.11 14.83
C GLU A 145 2.76 -8.11 13.99
N GLN A 146 3.26 -8.53 12.82
CA GLN A 146 3.93 -7.62 11.88
C GLN A 146 2.96 -6.59 11.32
N ILE A 147 1.76 -7.02 10.91
CA ILE A 147 0.76 -6.14 10.32
C ILE A 147 0.26 -5.12 11.35
N GLU A 148 -0.05 -5.55 12.57
CA GLU A 148 -0.43 -4.64 13.66
C GLU A 148 0.68 -3.64 13.99
N ALA A 149 1.93 -4.09 14.10
CA ALA A 149 3.06 -3.20 14.35
C ALA A 149 3.28 -2.17 13.22
N VAL A 150 3.08 -2.59 11.96
CA VAL A 150 3.13 -1.68 10.80
C VAL A 150 2.01 -0.66 10.86
N ILE A 151 0.78 -1.05 11.19
CA ILE A 151 -0.36 -0.12 11.34
C ILE A 151 -0.07 0.89 12.45
N ASP A 152 0.32 0.44 13.64
CA ASP A 152 0.65 1.29 14.79
C ASP A 152 1.78 2.30 14.48
N LEU A 153 2.79 1.84 13.73
CA LEU A 153 3.89 2.67 13.29
C LEU A 153 3.42 3.72 12.28
N LEU A 154 2.65 3.31 11.26
CA LEU A 154 2.13 4.21 10.24
C LEU A 154 1.19 5.26 10.85
N GLU A 155 0.27 4.88 11.72
CA GLU A 155 -0.61 5.83 12.43
C GLU A 155 0.22 6.87 13.19
N ALA A 156 1.27 6.45 13.90
CA ALA A 156 2.15 7.37 14.62
C ALA A 156 2.97 8.29 13.69
N LEU A 157 3.38 7.80 12.52
CA LEU A 157 4.08 8.59 11.52
C LEU A 157 3.15 9.62 10.88
N PHE A 158 1.96 9.23 10.44
CA PHE A 158 0.99 10.14 9.83
C PHE A 158 0.44 11.16 10.82
N ALA A 159 0.24 10.79 12.09
CA ALA A 159 -0.10 11.75 13.14
C ALA A 159 1.06 12.74 13.45
N GLY A 160 2.31 12.31 13.29
CA GLY A 160 3.50 13.08 13.65
C GLY A 160 4.15 13.88 12.51
N ILE A 161 3.80 13.59 11.26
CA ILE A 161 4.43 14.17 10.06
C ILE A 161 3.35 14.64 9.09
N PRO A 162 2.94 15.91 9.17
CA PRO A 162 1.83 16.45 8.36
C PRO A 162 2.08 16.44 6.84
N THR A 163 3.32 16.25 6.40
CA THR A 163 3.68 16.20 4.98
C THR A 163 3.48 14.83 4.36
N LEU A 164 3.31 13.76 5.16
CA LEU A 164 3.04 12.42 4.63
C LEU A 164 1.63 12.38 4.01
N LYS A 165 1.56 11.83 2.80
CA LYS A 165 0.35 11.79 1.97
C LYS A 165 0.00 10.38 1.53
N ASP A 166 0.98 9.48 1.42
CA ASP A 166 0.72 8.16 0.84
C ASP A 166 1.56 7.02 1.44
N ILE A 167 1.04 5.80 1.29
CA ILE A 167 1.73 4.54 1.58
C ILE A 167 1.76 3.73 0.29
N THR A 168 2.94 3.30 -0.13
CA THR A 168 3.13 2.56 -1.39
C THR A 168 4.18 1.46 -1.24
N THR A 169 4.40 0.67 -2.30
CA THR A 169 5.33 -0.45 -2.34
C THR A 169 6.58 -0.12 -3.15
N HIS A 170 7.66 -0.86 -2.92
CA HIS A 170 8.90 -0.64 -3.64
C HIS A 170 8.81 -0.97 -5.15
N TRP A 171 8.08 -2.02 -5.53
CA TRP A 171 7.84 -2.41 -6.92
C TRP A 171 7.08 -1.31 -7.67
N TYR A 172 6.19 -0.59 -6.99
CA TYR A 172 5.42 0.49 -7.60
C TYR A 172 6.32 1.68 -7.98
N VAL A 173 7.23 2.07 -7.08
CA VAL A 173 8.15 3.18 -7.36
C VAL A 173 9.37 2.77 -8.20
N SER A 174 9.58 1.47 -8.42
CA SER A 174 10.73 0.92 -9.15
C SER A 174 10.33 -0.25 -10.07
N PRO A 175 9.38 -0.03 -11.00
CA PRO A 175 8.81 -1.11 -11.80
C PRO A 175 9.88 -1.84 -12.62
N GLY A 176 9.83 -3.17 -12.60
CA GLY A 176 10.77 -4.05 -13.31
C GLY A 176 12.15 -4.21 -12.64
N ARG A 177 12.54 -3.31 -11.73
CA ARG A 177 13.78 -3.43 -10.94
C ARG A 177 13.55 -4.12 -9.59
N LYS A 178 12.37 -3.90 -9.01
CA LYS A 178 12.00 -4.40 -7.68
C LYS A 178 10.70 -5.16 -7.73
N ILE A 179 10.57 -6.11 -6.81
CA ILE A 179 9.44 -7.03 -6.72
C ILE A 179 8.81 -7.06 -5.32
N ASP A 180 9.51 -6.56 -4.30
CA ASP A 180 8.95 -6.27 -2.99
C ASP A 180 8.09 -5.00 -3.06
N THR A 181 7.09 -4.79 -2.23
CA THR A 181 6.54 -5.65 -1.18
C THR A 181 5.70 -6.78 -1.76
N ASN A 182 5.77 -7.97 -1.18
CA ASN A 182 5.13 -9.17 -1.71
C ASN A 182 3.60 -9.01 -1.87
N PRO A 183 2.95 -9.81 -2.75
CA PRO A 183 1.54 -9.63 -3.11
C PRO A 183 0.55 -9.95 -1.98
N LEU A 184 1.01 -10.56 -0.88
CA LEU A 184 0.19 -10.84 0.29
C LEU A 184 0.18 -9.67 1.29
N PHE A 185 0.97 -8.61 1.05
CA PHE A 185 0.94 -7.43 1.89
C PHE A 185 -0.41 -6.72 1.74
N PRO A 186 -1.15 -6.50 2.83
CA PRO A 186 -2.52 -5.97 2.76
C PRO A 186 -2.53 -4.43 2.63
N LEU A 187 -1.82 -3.89 1.63
CA LEU A 187 -1.63 -2.46 1.41
C LEU A 187 -2.96 -1.70 1.47
N GLU A 188 -3.96 -2.16 0.73
CA GLU A 188 -5.25 -1.48 0.63
C GLU A 188 -6.03 -1.47 1.95
N ALA A 189 -5.89 -2.52 2.77
CA ALA A 189 -6.51 -2.56 4.09
C ALA A 189 -5.77 -1.64 5.08
N ILE A 190 -4.44 -1.63 5.03
CA ILE A 190 -3.60 -0.75 5.85
C ILE A 190 -3.87 0.72 5.51
N ARG A 191 -3.90 1.08 4.22
CA ARG A 191 -4.25 2.43 3.76
C ARG A 191 -5.63 2.85 4.29
N ALA A 192 -6.63 1.97 4.18
CA ALA A 192 -7.96 2.23 4.72
C ALA A 192 -7.95 2.49 6.23
N ARG A 193 -7.11 1.77 6.98
CA ARG A 193 -7.01 1.89 8.44
C ARG A 193 -6.29 3.16 8.87
N VAL A 194 -5.21 3.52 8.17
CA VAL A 194 -4.34 4.67 8.50
C VAL A 194 -4.97 5.98 8.06
N PHE A 195 -5.59 6.02 6.88
CA PHE A 195 -6.27 7.23 6.37
C PHE A 195 -7.73 7.35 6.83
N GLY A 196 -8.33 6.26 7.33
CA GLY A 196 -9.76 6.22 7.55
C GLY A 196 -10.54 6.48 6.26
N ARG A 197 -11.64 7.24 6.37
CA ARG A 197 -12.33 7.85 5.20
C ARG A 197 -11.66 9.16 4.75
N ASP A 198 -10.68 9.68 5.52
CA ASP A 198 -9.97 10.94 5.29
C ASP A 198 -8.70 10.72 4.46
N ASP A 199 -8.85 10.04 3.33
CA ASP A 199 -7.77 9.95 2.34
C ASP A 199 -7.60 11.34 1.68
N PRO A 200 -6.39 11.95 1.66
CA PRO A 200 -6.19 13.26 1.05
C PRO A 200 -6.66 13.32 -0.40
N ALA A 201 -6.49 12.24 -1.17
CA ALA A 201 -6.97 12.17 -2.54
C ALA A 201 -8.50 12.07 -2.61
N ALA A 202 -9.14 11.45 -1.61
CA ALA A 202 -10.59 11.46 -1.49
C ALA A 202 -11.12 12.86 -1.09
N ALA A 203 -10.47 13.54 -0.15
CA ALA A 203 -10.82 14.89 0.27
C ALA A 203 -10.63 15.92 -0.87
N GLU A 204 -9.53 15.84 -1.61
CA GLU A 204 -9.30 16.66 -2.82
C GLU A 204 -10.35 16.38 -3.89
N ALA A 205 -10.69 15.10 -4.11
CA ALA A 205 -11.75 14.73 -5.05
C ALA A 205 -13.13 15.22 -4.62
N GLU A 206 -13.44 15.19 -3.33
CA GLU A 206 -14.68 15.72 -2.79
C GLU A 206 -14.75 17.24 -2.99
N ALA A 207 -13.69 17.98 -2.67
CA ALA A 207 -13.60 19.42 -2.88
C ALA A 207 -13.70 19.82 -4.37
N ALA A 208 -13.14 19.01 -5.27
CA ALA A 208 -13.12 19.27 -6.72
C ALA A 208 -14.34 18.72 -7.48
N SER A 209 -15.33 18.14 -6.78
CA SER A 209 -16.54 17.59 -7.38
C SER A 209 -17.81 18.32 -6.94
N ALA A 210 -18.89 18.15 -7.69
CA ALA A 210 -20.20 18.73 -7.39
C ALA A 210 -21.14 17.67 -6.83
N GLN A 211 -21.85 18.02 -5.75
CA GLN A 211 -22.96 17.22 -5.23
C GLN A 211 -24.12 17.19 -6.23
N VAL A 212 -24.76 16.04 -6.37
CA VAL A 212 -25.96 15.88 -7.21
C VAL A 212 -27.23 15.79 -6.36
N ALA A 213 -28.39 15.93 -7.00
CA ALA A 213 -29.67 15.71 -6.36
C ALA A 213 -29.81 14.24 -5.91
N ALA A 214 -30.46 14.02 -4.75
CA ALA A 214 -30.53 12.72 -4.09
C ALA A 214 -31.37 11.66 -4.84
N ASP A 215 -32.05 12.05 -5.90
CA ASP A 215 -32.91 11.23 -6.77
C ASP A 215 -32.18 10.73 -8.02
N GLN A 216 -30.87 10.98 -8.16
CA GLN A 216 -30.11 10.52 -9.32
C GLN A 216 -29.59 9.10 -9.13
N TRP A 217 -29.96 8.23 -10.06
CA TRP A 217 -29.50 6.85 -10.11
C TRP A 217 -28.84 6.54 -11.45
N VAL A 218 -27.92 5.57 -11.43
CA VAL A 218 -27.30 5.03 -12.62
C VAL A 218 -27.30 3.51 -12.58
N GLN A 219 -27.41 2.90 -13.76
CA GLN A 219 -27.23 1.47 -13.95
C GLN A 219 -25.83 1.18 -14.49
N VAL A 220 -25.13 0.21 -13.88
CA VAL A 220 -23.80 -0.21 -14.29
C VAL A 220 -23.84 -1.08 -15.55
N ASN A 221 -23.08 -0.70 -16.57
CA ASN A 221 -23.05 -1.33 -17.89
C ASN A 221 -21.66 -1.93 -18.19
N THR A 222 -21.39 -3.11 -17.63
CA THR A 222 -20.18 -3.90 -17.86
C THR A 222 -20.53 -5.35 -18.22
N PRO A 223 -21.10 -5.63 -19.41
CA PRO A 223 -21.55 -6.98 -19.76
C PRO A 223 -20.43 -8.04 -19.59
N GLY A 224 -20.70 -9.07 -18.79
CA GLY A 224 -19.73 -10.14 -18.51
C GLY A 224 -18.64 -9.79 -17.48
N ASP A 225 -18.72 -8.63 -16.83
CA ASP A 225 -17.72 -8.17 -15.86
C ASP A 225 -18.36 -7.30 -14.75
N THR A 226 -17.53 -6.75 -13.88
CA THR A 226 -17.88 -5.82 -12.80
C THR A 226 -17.26 -4.45 -13.04
N LEU A 227 -17.85 -3.41 -12.44
CA LEU A 227 -17.27 -2.08 -12.37
C LEU A 227 -16.58 -1.86 -11.03
N THR A 228 -15.30 -1.48 -11.05
CA THR A 228 -14.56 -1.21 -9.82
C THR A 228 -15.08 0.04 -9.12
N LEU A 229 -15.50 -0.11 -7.86
CA LEU A 229 -15.73 0.99 -6.92
C LEU A 229 -14.42 1.37 -6.25
N ARG A 230 -14.08 2.65 -6.24
CA ARG A 230 -12.76 3.16 -5.82
C ARG A 230 -12.86 4.19 -4.71
N ARG A 231 -11.83 4.33 -3.88
CA ARG A 231 -11.81 5.38 -2.84
C ARG A 231 -11.74 6.80 -3.40
N TRP A 232 -10.99 7.01 -4.48
CA TRP A 232 -10.87 8.30 -5.17
C TRP A 232 -10.85 8.08 -6.70
N PRO A 233 -11.13 9.11 -7.52
CA PRO A 233 -11.32 8.98 -8.97
C PRO A 233 -9.99 8.87 -9.72
N SER A 234 -9.30 7.74 -9.53
CA SER A 234 -8.02 7.42 -10.16
C SER A 234 -7.96 5.94 -10.55
N PHE A 235 -7.14 5.60 -11.54
CA PHE A 235 -6.85 4.20 -11.88
C PHE A 235 -5.73 3.59 -11.03
N ASN A 236 -5.05 4.40 -10.21
CA ASN A 236 -4.09 3.89 -9.23
C ASN A 236 -4.78 2.87 -8.30
N PRO A 237 -4.03 1.93 -7.71
CA PRO A 237 -4.60 0.95 -6.78
C PRO A 237 -5.34 1.63 -5.63
N ASN A 238 -6.66 1.51 -5.62
CA ASN A 238 -7.56 2.11 -4.63
C ASN A 238 -8.98 1.49 -4.63
N ALA A 239 -9.10 0.28 -5.15
CA ALA A 239 -10.37 -0.43 -5.27
C ALA A 239 -10.89 -0.85 -3.89
N ILE A 240 -12.20 -0.69 -3.67
CA ILE A 240 -12.87 -1.06 -2.42
C ILE A 240 -14.01 -2.05 -2.61
N ALA A 241 -14.61 -2.10 -3.81
CA ALA A 241 -15.59 -3.12 -4.15
C ALA A 241 -15.67 -3.31 -5.66
N ALA A 242 -16.38 -4.34 -6.07
CA ALA A 242 -16.76 -4.60 -7.44
C ALA A 242 -18.30 -4.53 -7.54
N ILE A 243 -18.80 -3.67 -8.42
CA ILE A 243 -20.24 -3.50 -8.66
C ILE A 243 -20.63 -4.38 -9.86
N PRO A 244 -21.57 -5.32 -9.71
CA PRO A 244 -22.02 -6.17 -10.81
C PRO A 244 -22.63 -5.38 -11.97
N HIS A 245 -22.54 -5.94 -13.18
CA HIS A 245 -23.35 -5.47 -14.30
C HIS A 245 -24.85 -5.42 -13.93
N ALA A 246 -25.55 -4.43 -14.48
CA ALA A 246 -26.96 -4.13 -14.30
C ALA A 246 -27.34 -3.67 -12.89
N ALA A 247 -26.39 -3.58 -11.94
CA ALA A 247 -26.63 -2.99 -10.64
C ALA A 247 -27.02 -1.52 -10.77
N VAL A 248 -28.05 -1.12 -10.04
CA VAL A 248 -28.54 0.26 -9.98
C VAL A 248 -28.05 0.87 -8.67
N VAL A 249 -27.34 2.00 -8.77
CA VAL A 249 -26.70 2.66 -7.63
C VAL A 249 -27.04 4.16 -7.61
N PRO A 250 -27.25 4.76 -6.42
CA PRO A 250 -27.48 6.18 -6.30
C PRO A 250 -26.18 6.94 -6.56
N VAL A 251 -26.29 8.09 -7.21
CA VAL A 251 -25.19 9.04 -7.44
C VAL A 251 -25.23 10.10 -6.34
N ILE A 252 -24.09 10.33 -5.69
CA ILE A 252 -23.90 11.32 -4.63
C ILE A 252 -23.20 12.57 -5.17
N ARG A 253 -22.15 12.37 -5.98
CA ARG A 253 -21.35 13.46 -6.58
C ARG A 253 -20.90 13.12 -7.98
N ARG A 254 -20.48 14.13 -8.73
CA ARG A 254 -19.84 14.01 -10.05
C ARG A 254 -18.63 14.93 -10.15
N GLY A 255 -17.61 14.50 -10.87
CA GLY A 255 -16.44 15.35 -11.16
C GLY A 255 -15.61 14.79 -12.29
N SER A 256 -14.72 15.61 -12.83
CA SER A 256 -13.82 15.24 -13.92
C SER A 256 -12.38 15.22 -13.40
N PHE A 257 -11.72 14.07 -13.51
CA PHE A 257 -10.39 13.81 -12.96
C PHE A 257 -9.53 13.09 -14.01
N ASP A 258 -8.31 13.58 -14.23
CA ASP A 258 -7.39 13.07 -15.26
C ASP A 258 -8.04 12.92 -16.65
N GLY A 259 -8.88 13.90 -17.01
CA GLY A 259 -9.56 13.94 -18.32
C GLY A 259 -10.68 12.92 -18.49
N ARG A 260 -11.21 12.37 -17.40
CA ARG A 260 -12.37 11.45 -17.42
C ARG A 260 -13.42 11.87 -16.42
N ASP A 261 -14.67 11.55 -16.73
CA ASP A 261 -15.78 11.79 -15.81
C ASP A 261 -15.96 10.62 -14.85
N TRP A 262 -16.21 10.97 -13.59
CA TRP A 262 -16.38 10.06 -12.48
C TRP A 262 -17.63 10.40 -11.68
N LEU A 263 -18.23 9.36 -11.10
CA LEU A 263 -19.40 9.46 -10.24
C LEU A 263 -19.04 8.89 -8.87
N LEU A 264 -19.30 9.64 -7.80
CA LEU A 264 -19.33 9.08 -6.45
C LEU A 264 -20.70 8.42 -6.26
N VAL A 265 -20.71 7.14 -5.91
CA VAL A 265 -21.92 6.32 -5.74
C VAL A 265 -21.89 5.56 -4.42
N GLN A 266 -23.05 5.13 -3.95
CA GLN A 266 -23.16 4.24 -2.80
C GLN A 266 -23.48 2.81 -3.24
N TYR A 267 -22.71 1.83 -2.78
CA TYR A 267 -22.97 0.42 -3.07
C TYR A 267 -22.53 -0.47 -1.90
N ALA A 268 -23.40 -1.40 -1.49
CA ALA A 268 -23.15 -2.35 -0.40
C ALA A 268 -22.62 -1.71 0.91
N GLY A 269 -23.12 -0.53 1.27
CA GLY A 269 -22.70 0.20 2.47
C GLY A 269 -21.40 1.01 2.32
N HIS A 270 -20.82 1.05 1.12
CA HIS A 270 -19.63 1.84 0.80
C HIS A 270 -19.96 3.01 -0.12
N GLU A 271 -19.32 4.16 0.10
CA GLU A 271 -19.28 5.26 -0.87
C GLU A 271 -17.96 5.19 -1.65
N GLY A 272 -18.02 5.38 -2.96
CA GLY A 272 -16.82 5.35 -3.79
C GLY A 272 -17.04 5.78 -5.22
N TRP A 273 -15.94 5.98 -5.94
CA TRP A 273 -15.89 6.51 -7.29
C TRP A 273 -15.92 5.40 -8.34
N ILE A 274 -16.75 5.61 -9.36
CA ILE A 274 -16.82 4.80 -10.58
C ILE A 274 -16.58 5.68 -11.81
N VAL A 275 -16.07 5.09 -12.89
CA VAL A 275 -15.90 5.82 -14.16
C VAL A 275 -17.26 5.96 -14.84
N ALA A 276 -17.67 7.19 -15.09
CA ALA A 276 -19.03 7.51 -15.57
C ALA A 276 -19.38 6.82 -16.89
N ARG A 277 -18.41 6.57 -17.76
CA ARG A 277 -18.63 5.91 -19.07
C ARG A 277 -19.26 4.52 -18.99
N TYR A 278 -19.16 3.87 -17.83
CA TYR A 278 -19.73 2.53 -17.58
C TYR A 278 -21.05 2.59 -16.82
N ALA A 279 -21.67 3.76 -16.71
CA ALA A 279 -22.90 3.95 -15.98
C ALA A 279 -23.86 4.83 -16.80
N THR A 280 -25.08 4.36 -17.03
CA THR A 280 -26.12 5.15 -17.70
C THR A 280 -27.14 5.65 -16.70
N PRO A 281 -27.69 6.86 -16.87
CA PRO A 281 -28.83 7.33 -16.08
C PRO A 281 -29.93 6.28 -16.03
N PHE A 282 -30.48 6.06 -14.85
CA PHE A 282 -31.55 5.10 -14.61
C PHE A 282 -32.61 5.76 -13.73
N ASN A 283 -33.88 5.57 -14.07
CA ASN A 283 -34.99 6.05 -13.27
C ASN A 283 -35.68 4.84 -12.59
N PRO A 284 -35.49 4.62 -11.27
CA PRO A 284 -36.11 3.50 -10.57
C PRO A 284 -37.63 3.51 -10.63
N ASP A 285 -38.24 4.69 -10.74
CA ASP A 285 -39.70 4.86 -10.74
C ASP A 285 -40.35 4.45 -12.07
N GLU A 286 -39.58 4.34 -13.16
CA GLU A 286 -40.08 3.94 -14.48
C GLU A 286 -40.19 2.42 -14.66
N VAL A 287 -39.48 1.62 -13.85
CA VAL A 287 -39.48 0.15 -13.96
C VAL A 287 -40.61 -0.50 -13.14
N SER A 288 -41.34 0.31 -12.37
CA SER A 288 -42.45 -0.11 -11.50
C SER A 288 -43.84 -0.04 -12.17
N ARG A 289 -43.91 0.20 -13.48
CA ARG A 289 -45.16 0.27 -14.28
C ARG A 289 -45.30 -0.87 -15.27
#